data_AF-A0A5N9CDU7-F1
#
_entry.id   AF-A0A5N9CDU7-F1
#
_cell.length_a   1.000
_cell.length_b   1.000
_cell.length_c   1.000
_cell.angle_alpha   90.00
_cell.angle_beta   90.00
_cell.angle_gamma   90.00
#
_symmetry.space_group_name_H-M   'P 1'
#
loop_
_entity.id
_entity.type
_entity.pdbx_description
1 polymer ?
#
loop_
_entity_poly.entity_id
_entity_poly.type
_entity_poly.pdbx_seq_one_letter_code
_entity_poly.pdbx_strand_id
1 'polypeptide(L)'
;ATAVNENWGRELLELFTMGVGNYTETDVREASRAFTGWTLEHKLPRFHMGRWDWEFKFIPEDHDYGEKEFLGHKGNFDGEEIVDIILSKKPTAEFIARHLYSFFVADEPQVPAWSVIPPNDPAAIDFLADALLESDYHMETVLRKLFNSDFFKNQLFERVKNPTEVVVGTLRLVGNAEMPSPEIMEQTSQIAYMGQDLLNPPSVEGWHNGIEWINSGTLMKRTNFVSELISDTSRPGVIDILNRLQKIKPNAESLVDESLDLLGPLEVSEIARKELIDHITNLGPFNWDDNSGVERSIELLQLIIATKEYQFC
;
A
#
# COMPACT_ATOMS: atom_id res chain seq x y z
N ALA A 1 31.67 26.91 -8.16
CA ALA A 1 30.93 26.91 -6.88
C ALA A 1 31.57 25.85 -5.98
N THR A 2 31.86 26.12 -4.70
CA THR A 2 32.69 25.21 -3.86
C THR A 2 31.92 24.14 -3.08
N ALA A 3 30.59 24.08 -3.19
CA ALA A 3 29.79 22.96 -2.68
C ALA A 3 28.51 22.83 -3.51
N VAL A 4 28.28 21.64 -4.06
CA VAL A 4 27.01 21.27 -4.72
C VAL A 4 26.02 20.85 -3.65
N ASN A 5 24.73 21.13 -3.84
CA ASN A 5 23.70 20.62 -2.94
C ASN A 5 23.56 19.10 -3.13
N GLU A 6 24.10 18.33 -2.19
CA GLU A 6 24.15 16.87 -2.24
C GLU A 6 22.82 16.19 -1.85
N ASN A 7 21.81 16.95 -1.40
CA ASN A 7 20.56 16.39 -0.89
C ASN A 7 19.81 15.59 -1.96
N TRP A 8 19.67 16.14 -3.18
CA TRP A 8 18.97 15.45 -4.26
C TRP A 8 19.69 14.16 -4.69
N GLY A 9 21.02 14.23 -4.89
CA GLY A 9 21.78 13.03 -5.25
C GLY A 9 21.72 11.96 -4.17
N ARG A 10 21.67 12.36 -2.89
CA ARG A 10 21.51 11.41 -1.77
C ARG A 10 20.13 10.79 -1.77
N GLU A 11 19.07 11.58 -1.83
CA GLU A 11 17.69 11.07 -1.86
C GLU A 11 17.45 10.14 -3.05
N LEU A 12 17.95 10.49 -4.24
CA LEU A 12 17.87 9.65 -5.43
C LEU A 12 18.44 8.26 -5.18
N LEU A 13 19.69 8.19 -4.69
CA LEU A 13 20.40 6.92 -4.47
C LEU A 13 19.86 6.15 -3.26
N GLU A 14 19.53 6.85 -2.18
CA GLU A 14 19.19 6.28 -0.88
C GLU A 14 17.73 5.85 -0.78
N LEU A 15 16.81 6.73 -1.20
CA LEU A 15 15.38 6.57 -0.94
C LEU A 15 14.62 6.03 -2.14
N PHE A 16 15.06 6.35 -3.36
CA PHE A 16 14.29 6.07 -4.56
C PHE A 16 14.87 4.94 -5.42
N THR A 17 16.17 4.65 -5.36
CA THR A 17 16.78 3.68 -6.29
C THR A 17 17.57 2.56 -5.65
N MET A 18 18.71 2.81 -5.00
CA MET A 18 19.64 1.73 -4.65
C MET A 18 19.61 1.34 -3.17
N GLY A 19 19.11 2.20 -2.30
CA GLY A 19 19.19 2.00 -0.86
C GLY A 19 20.58 2.26 -0.30
N VAL A 20 20.64 2.45 1.03
CA VAL A 20 21.88 2.69 1.78
C VAL A 20 22.86 1.53 1.58
N GLY A 21 24.13 1.87 1.33
CA GLY A 21 25.25 0.91 1.30
C GLY A 21 25.67 0.46 -0.11
N ASN A 22 24.93 0.86 -1.14
CA ASN A 22 25.22 0.48 -2.54
C ASN A 22 25.97 1.56 -3.34
N TYR A 23 26.32 2.69 -2.71
CA TYR A 23 27.04 3.82 -3.31
C TYR A 23 28.03 4.42 -2.31
N THR A 24 28.93 5.27 -2.81
CA THR A 24 29.88 6.05 -2.01
C THR A 24 29.44 7.51 -1.89
N GLU A 25 30.03 8.23 -0.94
CA GLU A 25 29.82 9.67 -0.81
C GLU A 25 30.30 10.46 -2.05
N THR A 26 31.28 9.92 -2.78
CA THR A 26 31.69 10.48 -4.07
C THR A 26 30.57 10.35 -5.09
N ASP A 27 29.90 9.19 -5.16
CA ASP A 27 28.79 8.98 -6.09
C ASP A 27 27.62 9.95 -5.83
N VAL A 28 27.32 10.24 -4.56
CA VAL A 28 26.32 11.26 -4.17
C VAL A 28 26.67 12.63 -4.75
N ARG A 29 27.93 13.04 -4.62
CA ARG A 29 28.39 14.33 -5.15
C ARG A 29 28.36 14.37 -6.67
N GLU A 30 28.84 13.32 -7.32
CA GLU A 30 28.90 13.24 -8.78
C GLU A 30 27.50 13.17 -9.41
N ALA A 31 26.57 12.44 -8.80
CA ALA A 31 25.16 12.49 -9.18
C ALA A 31 24.61 13.92 -9.04
N SER A 32 24.86 14.57 -7.91
CA SER A 32 24.39 15.95 -7.67
C SER A 32 24.97 16.95 -8.67
N ARG A 33 26.23 16.77 -9.10
CA ARG A 33 26.85 17.57 -10.18
C ARG A 33 26.13 17.38 -11.51
N ALA A 34 25.72 16.15 -11.84
CA ALA A 34 25.02 15.85 -13.09
C ALA A 34 23.61 16.48 -13.17
N PHE A 35 22.94 16.68 -12.04
CA PHE A 35 21.63 17.35 -11.98
C PHE A 35 21.71 18.89 -11.94
N THR A 36 22.91 19.48 -11.94
CA THR A 36 23.03 20.95 -12.02
C THR A 36 22.42 21.48 -13.32
N GLY A 37 21.87 22.70 -13.29
CA GLY A 37 21.11 23.27 -14.42
C GLY A 37 19.66 22.79 -14.53
N TRP A 38 19.24 21.71 -13.85
CA TRP A 38 17.83 21.31 -13.81
C TRP A 38 17.05 22.23 -12.87
N THR A 39 15.97 22.83 -13.37
CA THR A 39 15.12 23.73 -12.60
C THR A 39 13.67 23.70 -13.09
N LEU A 40 12.81 24.45 -12.41
CA LEU A 40 11.43 24.68 -12.82
C LEU A 40 11.29 26.11 -13.34
N GLU A 41 10.48 26.30 -14.37
CA GLU A 41 10.13 27.64 -14.81
C GLU A 41 9.37 28.40 -13.71
N HIS A 42 9.73 29.68 -13.51
CA HIS A 42 9.14 30.51 -12.47
C HIS A 42 7.65 30.77 -12.75
N LYS A 43 6.78 30.48 -11.77
CA LYS A 43 5.36 30.80 -11.86
C LYS A 43 5.12 32.31 -11.96
N LEU A 44 4.24 32.70 -12.89
CA LEU A 44 3.59 34.00 -12.84
C LEU A 44 2.69 34.10 -11.58
N PRO A 45 2.53 35.29 -10.98
CA PRO A 45 1.75 35.46 -9.75
C PRO A 45 0.30 34.98 -9.89
N ARG A 46 -0.22 34.32 -8.84
CA ARG A 46 -1.55 33.66 -8.77
C ARG A 46 -2.78 34.47 -9.23
N PHE A 47 -2.67 35.78 -9.41
CA PHE A 47 -3.84 36.67 -9.54
C PHE A 47 -3.93 37.28 -10.93
N HIS A 48 -4.40 36.50 -11.93
CA HIS A 48 -5.35 36.93 -12.98
C HIS A 48 -5.70 35.83 -14.02
N MET A 49 -4.96 34.71 -14.11
CA MET A 49 -5.09 33.79 -15.27
C MET A 49 -5.14 32.28 -14.97
N GLY A 50 -5.45 31.86 -13.73
CA GLY A 50 -5.69 30.44 -13.39
C GLY A 50 -4.47 29.73 -12.79
N ARG A 51 -4.49 28.39 -12.78
CA ARG A 51 -3.35 27.57 -12.35
C ARG A 51 -2.35 27.49 -13.51
N TRP A 52 -1.13 27.95 -13.29
CA TRP A 52 0.00 27.62 -14.16
C TRP A 52 0.63 26.32 -13.66
N ASP A 53 0.80 25.38 -14.58
CA ASP A 53 1.53 24.15 -14.34
C ASP A 53 3.02 24.45 -14.20
N TRP A 54 3.74 23.53 -13.55
CA TRP A 54 5.19 23.62 -13.47
C TRP A 54 5.77 23.04 -14.75
N GLU A 55 6.67 23.77 -15.40
CA GLU A 55 7.40 23.27 -16.56
C GLU A 55 8.86 23.04 -16.18
N PHE A 56 9.39 21.89 -16.60
CA PHE A 56 10.80 21.59 -16.48
C PHE A 56 11.61 22.53 -17.37
N LYS A 57 12.73 23.03 -16.85
CA LYS A 57 13.66 23.86 -17.60
C LYS A 57 15.10 23.44 -17.30
N PHE A 58 15.88 23.29 -18.35
CA PHE A 58 17.32 23.14 -18.25
C PHE A 58 18.01 24.48 -18.52
N ILE A 59 18.90 24.91 -17.62
CA ILE A 59 19.75 26.09 -17.76
C ILE A 59 21.19 25.62 -17.98
N PRO A 60 21.69 25.62 -19.23
CA PRO A 60 23.04 25.18 -19.56
C PRO A 60 24.13 25.92 -18.77
N GLU A 61 23.93 27.21 -18.51
CA GLU A 61 24.93 28.05 -17.84
C GLU A 61 25.14 27.67 -16.36
N ASP A 62 24.16 27.04 -15.74
CA ASP A 62 24.19 26.57 -14.36
C ASP A 62 24.68 25.11 -14.24
N HIS A 63 24.92 24.43 -15.37
CA HIS A 63 25.34 23.03 -15.40
C HIS A 63 26.86 22.86 -15.31
N ASP A 64 27.30 21.85 -14.55
CA ASP A 64 28.68 21.43 -14.43
C ASP A 64 29.03 20.39 -15.50
N TYR A 65 29.65 20.86 -16.59
CA TYR A 65 30.16 20.03 -17.69
C TYR A 65 31.52 19.37 -17.41
N GLY A 66 32.00 19.40 -16.18
CA GLY A 66 33.22 18.69 -15.80
C GLY A 66 33.03 17.18 -15.87
N GLU A 67 34.14 16.47 -16.11
CA GLU A 67 34.17 15.00 -16.04
C GLU A 67 33.75 14.53 -14.63
N LYS A 68 32.99 13.43 -14.60
CA LYS A 68 32.39 12.82 -13.42
C LYS A 68 32.77 11.35 -13.38
N GLU A 69 32.97 10.83 -12.17
CA GLU A 69 33.21 9.41 -11.92
C GLU A 69 32.10 8.86 -11.04
N PHE A 70 31.21 8.06 -11.62
CA PHE A 70 29.98 7.62 -10.97
C PHE A 70 29.78 6.12 -11.14
N LEU A 71 29.68 5.38 -10.02
CA LEU A 71 29.47 3.93 -9.97
C LEU A 71 30.43 3.12 -10.89
N GLY A 72 31.67 3.59 -10.99
CA GLY A 72 32.74 2.98 -11.81
C GLY A 72 32.80 3.45 -13.26
N HIS A 73 31.89 4.32 -13.69
CA HIS A 73 31.88 4.93 -15.03
C HIS A 73 32.55 6.30 -14.98
N LYS A 74 33.28 6.69 -16.03
CA LYS A 74 33.85 8.03 -16.19
C LYS A 74 33.33 8.68 -17.45
N GLY A 75 32.92 9.94 -17.34
CA GLY A 75 32.37 10.69 -18.47
C GLY A 75 31.81 12.03 -18.04
N ASN A 76 31.39 12.85 -19.00
CA ASN A 76 30.67 14.08 -18.72
C ASN A 76 29.16 13.79 -18.69
N PHE A 77 28.72 13.12 -17.62
CA PHE A 77 27.34 12.67 -17.50
C PHE A 77 26.37 13.80 -17.16
N ASP A 78 25.18 13.76 -17.76
CA ASP A 78 24.01 14.54 -17.32
C ASP A 78 23.09 13.73 -16.38
N GLY A 79 21.98 14.35 -15.94
CA GLY A 79 21.04 13.71 -15.03
C GLY A 79 20.34 12.47 -15.59
N GLU A 80 20.09 12.42 -16.91
CA GLU A 80 19.46 11.26 -17.56
C GLU A 80 20.46 10.09 -17.63
N GLU A 81 21.70 10.35 -18.04
CA GLU A 81 22.75 9.33 -18.10
C GLU A 81 23.09 8.76 -16.71
N ILE A 82 23.01 9.57 -15.65
CA ILE A 82 23.14 9.08 -14.27
C ILE A 82 22.01 8.12 -13.92
N VAL A 83 20.76 8.42 -14.31
CA VAL A 83 19.61 7.54 -14.08
C VAL A 83 19.80 6.21 -14.83
N ASP A 84 20.26 6.25 -16.08
CA ASP A 84 20.55 5.05 -16.85
C ASP A 84 21.62 4.17 -16.18
N ILE A 85 22.71 4.78 -15.68
CA ILE A 85 23.76 4.05 -14.94
C ILE A 85 23.19 3.43 -13.66
N ILE A 86 22.32 4.13 -12.94
CA ILE A 86 21.68 3.62 -11.72
C ILE A 86 20.78 2.41 -12.06
N LEU A 87 19.91 2.55 -13.06
CA LEU A 87 18.98 1.50 -13.48
C LEU A 87 19.73 0.26 -14.01
N SER A 88 20.95 0.42 -14.53
CA SER A 88 21.79 -0.70 -14.97
C SER A 88 22.34 -1.57 -13.82
N LYS A 89 22.23 -1.14 -12.55
CA LYS A 89 22.82 -1.88 -11.41
C LYS A 89 21.79 -2.82 -10.79
N LYS A 90 22.23 -4.04 -10.46
CA LYS A 90 21.39 -5.05 -9.80
C LYS A 90 20.77 -4.56 -8.47
N PRO A 91 21.50 -3.86 -7.58
CA PRO A 91 20.91 -3.34 -6.34
C PRO A 91 19.68 -2.44 -6.56
N THR A 92 19.63 -1.69 -7.66
CA THR A 92 18.46 -0.86 -8.01
C THR A 92 17.24 -1.72 -8.32
N ALA A 93 17.43 -2.78 -9.12
CA ALA A 93 16.37 -3.70 -9.44
C ALA A 93 15.87 -4.46 -8.19
N GLU A 94 16.79 -4.89 -7.31
CA GLU A 94 16.45 -5.52 -6.03
C GLU A 94 15.66 -4.58 -5.11
N PHE A 95 16.05 -3.30 -5.03
CA PHE A 95 15.36 -2.30 -4.22
C PHE A 95 13.92 -2.04 -4.70
N ILE A 96 13.72 -1.88 -6.00
CA ILE A 96 12.38 -1.70 -6.60
C ILE A 96 11.57 -2.99 -6.46
N ALA A 97 12.17 -4.15 -6.71
CA ALA A 97 11.52 -5.45 -6.52
C ALA A 97 11.04 -5.64 -5.08
N ARG A 98 11.83 -5.25 -4.08
CA ARG A 98 11.46 -5.33 -2.67
C ARG A 98 10.31 -4.40 -2.30
N HIS A 99 10.22 -3.21 -2.92
CA HIS A 99 9.04 -2.35 -2.77
C HIS A 99 7.78 -3.00 -3.36
N LEU A 100 7.87 -3.58 -4.55
CA LEU A 100 6.75 -4.28 -5.18
C LEU A 100 6.31 -5.50 -4.35
N TYR A 101 7.26 -6.27 -3.84
CA TYR A 101 7.00 -7.39 -2.94
C TYR A 101 6.31 -6.91 -1.66
N SER A 102 6.84 -5.87 -1.01
CA SER A 102 6.27 -5.30 0.21
C SER A 102 4.84 -4.80 0.02
N PHE A 103 4.52 -4.28 -1.17
CA PHE A 103 3.20 -3.72 -1.45
C PHE A 103 2.17 -4.79 -1.84
N PHE A 104 2.56 -5.78 -2.64
CA PHE A 104 1.62 -6.75 -3.22
C PHE A 104 1.60 -8.12 -2.56
N VAL A 105 2.69 -8.55 -1.92
CA VAL A 105 2.85 -9.95 -1.48
C VAL A 105 2.74 -10.08 0.03
N ALA A 106 3.66 -9.47 0.78
CA ALA A 106 3.74 -9.62 2.24
C ALA A 106 4.45 -8.42 2.85
N ASP A 107 4.18 -8.14 4.13
CA ASP A 107 4.86 -7.08 4.85
C ASP A 107 6.38 -7.32 4.93
N GLU A 108 7.16 -6.27 4.69
CA GLU A 108 8.63 -6.26 4.80
C GLU A 108 9.05 -5.33 5.95
N PRO A 109 10.29 -5.47 6.47
CA PRO A 109 10.90 -4.45 7.32
C PRO A 109 10.84 -3.06 6.66
N GLN A 110 10.87 -1.98 7.43
CA GLN A 110 10.89 -0.63 6.87
C GLN A 110 12.18 -0.36 6.08
N VAL A 111 12.09 0.47 5.03
CA VAL A 111 13.17 0.78 4.09
C VAL A 111 14.50 1.12 4.76
N PRO A 112 14.58 1.93 5.84
CA PRO A 112 15.85 2.25 6.50
C PRO A 112 16.61 1.02 7.04
N ALA A 113 15.91 -0.08 7.32
CA ALA A 113 16.50 -1.31 7.82
C ALA A 113 16.99 -2.25 6.71
N TRP A 114 16.71 -1.98 5.43
CA TRP A 114 17.01 -2.91 4.34
C TRP A 114 18.50 -3.15 4.10
N SER A 115 19.35 -2.22 4.52
CA SER A 115 20.81 -2.36 4.46
C SER A 115 21.37 -3.39 5.44
N VAL A 116 20.59 -3.75 6.47
CA VAL A 116 21.03 -4.65 7.56
C VAL A 116 20.09 -5.83 7.78
N ILE A 117 18.84 -5.76 7.31
CA ILE A 117 17.85 -6.84 7.37
C ILE A 117 17.57 -7.34 5.95
N PRO A 118 17.87 -8.62 5.63
CA PRO A 118 17.58 -9.20 4.33
C PRO A 118 16.05 -9.27 4.09
N PRO A 119 15.61 -9.37 2.82
CA PRO A 119 14.20 -9.59 2.52
C PRO A 119 13.70 -10.91 3.08
N ASN A 120 12.40 -10.99 3.37
CA ASN A 120 11.76 -12.20 3.92
C ASN A 120 11.81 -13.35 2.90
N ASP A 121 11.71 -13.04 1.60
CA ASP A 121 11.88 -13.99 0.50
C ASP A 121 12.90 -13.47 -0.53
N PRO A 122 14.20 -13.74 -0.33
CA PRO A 122 15.25 -13.30 -1.26
C PRO A 122 15.08 -13.85 -2.67
N ALA A 123 14.53 -15.06 -2.83
CA ALA A 123 14.35 -15.68 -4.14
C ALA A 123 13.24 -14.98 -4.94
N ALA A 124 12.16 -14.55 -4.29
CA ALA A 124 11.13 -13.73 -4.92
C ALA A 124 11.66 -12.35 -5.34
N ILE A 125 12.50 -11.72 -4.51
CA ILE A 125 13.13 -10.43 -4.85
C ILE A 125 14.05 -10.59 -6.06
N ASP A 126 14.94 -11.59 -6.07
CA ASP A 126 15.83 -11.88 -7.20
C ASP A 126 15.03 -12.15 -8.48
N PHE A 127 13.96 -12.94 -8.41
CA PHE A 127 13.09 -13.24 -9.55
C PHE A 127 12.46 -11.98 -10.16
N LEU A 128 12.02 -11.03 -9.34
CA LEU A 128 11.44 -9.76 -9.78
C LEU A 128 12.53 -8.77 -10.26
N ALA A 129 13.70 -8.76 -9.61
CA ALA A 129 14.84 -7.94 -10.01
C ALA A 129 15.36 -8.33 -11.39
N ASP A 130 15.52 -9.64 -11.65
CA ASP A 130 15.88 -10.16 -12.96
C ASP A 130 14.84 -9.77 -14.01
N ALA A 131 13.55 -9.84 -13.67
CA ALA A 131 12.48 -9.39 -14.56
C ALA A 131 12.56 -7.89 -14.89
N LEU A 132 12.88 -7.03 -13.92
CA LEU A 132 13.09 -5.60 -14.14
C LEU A 132 14.24 -5.37 -15.12
N LEU A 133 15.39 -6.01 -14.90
CA LEU A 133 16.57 -5.83 -15.75
C LEU A 133 16.37 -6.39 -17.16
N GLU A 134 15.83 -7.61 -17.30
CA GLU A 134 15.60 -8.27 -18.59
C GLU A 134 14.59 -7.53 -19.47
N SER A 135 13.62 -6.86 -18.85
CA SER A 135 12.54 -6.16 -19.55
C SER A 135 12.75 -4.66 -19.68
N ASP A 136 13.94 -4.16 -19.31
CA ASP A 136 14.24 -2.72 -19.30
C ASP A 136 13.20 -1.92 -18.49
N TYR A 137 12.92 -2.41 -17.27
CA TYR A 137 11.98 -1.84 -16.31
C TYR A 137 10.53 -1.72 -16.82
N HIS A 138 10.12 -2.57 -17.77
CA HIS A 138 8.74 -2.60 -18.27
C HIS A 138 7.76 -3.13 -17.20
N MET A 139 7.12 -2.21 -16.47
CA MET A 139 6.29 -2.52 -15.30
C MET A 139 5.15 -3.51 -15.57
N GLU A 140 4.52 -3.48 -16.74
CA GLU A 140 3.48 -4.47 -17.07
C GLU A 140 4.03 -5.89 -17.07
N THR A 141 5.25 -6.08 -17.56
CA THR A 141 5.92 -7.40 -17.62
C THR A 141 6.23 -7.89 -16.22
N VAL A 142 6.76 -7.01 -15.37
CA VAL A 142 7.11 -7.33 -13.98
C VAL A 142 5.88 -7.64 -13.15
N LEU A 143 4.84 -6.80 -13.22
CA LEU A 143 3.58 -7.05 -12.52
C LEU A 143 2.89 -8.33 -13.00
N ARG A 144 2.96 -8.64 -14.31
CA ARG A 144 2.46 -9.91 -14.85
C ARG A 144 3.23 -11.10 -14.28
N LYS A 145 4.56 -11.04 -14.17
CA LYS A 145 5.37 -12.09 -13.53
C LYS A 145 5.03 -12.21 -12.03
N LEU A 146 4.87 -11.09 -11.33
CA LEU A 146 4.49 -11.04 -9.90
C LEU A 146 3.14 -11.72 -9.66
N PHE A 147 2.07 -11.27 -10.32
CA PHE A 147 0.72 -11.79 -10.08
C PHE A 147 0.52 -13.24 -10.54
N ASN A 148 1.41 -13.77 -11.39
CA ASN A 148 1.38 -15.16 -11.82
C ASN A 148 2.34 -16.07 -11.06
N SER A 149 3.17 -15.55 -10.16
CA SER A 149 4.14 -16.34 -9.42
C SER A 149 3.49 -17.23 -8.36
N ASP A 150 4.19 -18.30 -7.97
CA ASP A 150 3.72 -19.19 -6.90
C ASP A 150 3.79 -18.50 -5.54
N PHE A 151 4.81 -17.67 -5.30
CA PHE A 151 4.91 -16.91 -4.05
C PHE A 151 3.74 -15.93 -3.89
N PHE A 152 3.24 -15.29 -4.95
CA PHE A 152 2.08 -14.43 -4.82
C PHE A 152 0.79 -15.22 -4.54
N LYS A 153 0.63 -16.39 -5.18
CA LYS A 153 -0.58 -17.22 -5.03
C LYS A 153 -0.65 -17.95 -3.68
N ASN A 154 0.49 -18.24 -3.09
CA ASN A 154 0.57 -18.99 -1.83
C ASN A 154 0.51 -18.09 -0.58
N GLN A 155 0.71 -16.78 -0.74
CA GLN A 155 0.67 -15.82 0.36
C GLN A 155 -0.72 -15.17 0.40
N LEU A 156 -1.55 -15.62 1.34
CA LEU A 156 -2.87 -15.05 1.62
C LEU A 156 -2.82 -14.46 3.03
N PHE A 157 -3.35 -13.25 3.22
CA PHE A 157 -3.45 -12.62 4.55
C PHE A 157 -2.11 -12.33 5.25
N GLU A 158 -1.03 -12.13 4.49
CA GLU A 158 0.31 -11.84 5.02
C GLU A 158 0.62 -10.33 5.08
N ARG A 159 -0.31 -9.48 4.64
CA ARG A 159 -0.12 -8.03 4.65
C ARG A 159 -1.21 -7.34 5.45
N VAL A 160 -0.83 -6.34 6.25
CA VAL A 160 -1.82 -5.45 6.87
C VAL A 160 -2.46 -4.54 5.82
N LYS A 161 -3.80 -4.53 5.78
CA LYS A 161 -4.58 -3.61 4.92
C LYS A 161 -4.21 -2.17 5.26
N ASN A 162 -3.80 -1.39 4.25
CA ASN A 162 -3.62 0.05 4.45
C ASN A 162 -4.99 0.72 4.69
N PRO A 163 -5.03 1.94 5.25
CA PRO A 163 -6.29 2.64 5.51
C PRO A 163 -7.20 2.79 4.28
N THR A 164 -6.61 3.00 3.10
CA THR A 164 -7.38 3.13 1.85
C THR A 164 -8.09 1.83 1.49
N GLU A 165 -7.42 0.69 1.64
CA GLU A 165 -7.98 -0.63 1.38
C GLU A 165 -9.10 -0.98 2.36
N VAL A 166 -8.97 -0.61 3.63
CA VAL A 166 -10.05 -0.79 4.60
C VAL A 166 -11.27 0.01 4.19
N VAL A 167 -11.11 1.31 3.90
CA VAL A 167 -12.23 2.19 3.58
C VAL A 167 -12.88 1.77 2.26
N VAL A 168 -12.10 1.68 1.18
CA VAL A 168 -12.60 1.34 -0.16
C VAL A 168 -13.13 -0.10 -0.20
N GLY A 169 -12.45 -1.05 0.44
CA GLY A 169 -12.90 -2.44 0.55
C GLY A 169 -14.24 -2.55 1.27
N THR A 170 -14.41 -1.83 2.37
CA THR A 170 -15.68 -1.79 3.11
C THR A 170 -16.79 -1.16 2.28
N LEU A 171 -16.53 -0.03 1.63
CA LEU A 171 -17.53 0.63 0.78
C LEU A 171 -17.98 -0.25 -0.40
N ARG A 172 -17.07 -1.06 -0.96
CA ARG A 172 -17.41 -2.06 -1.97
C ARG A 172 -18.22 -3.22 -1.40
N LEU A 173 -17.88 -3.68 -0.20
CA LEU A 173 -18.58 -4.76 0.50
C LEU A 173 -20.02 -4.37 0.86
N VAL A 174 -20.22 -3.20 1.48
CA VAL A 174 -21.55 -2.74 1.90
C VAL A 174 -22.34 -2.11 0.74
N GLY A 175 -21.66 -1.66 -0.32
CA GLY A 175 -22.26 -1.01 -1.47
C GLY A 175 -22.68 0.44 -1.20
N ASN A 176 -23.42 1.02 -2.17
CA ASN A 176 -23.86 2.42 -2.17
C ASN A 176 -22.71 3.46 -2.26
N ALA A 177 -21.63 3.12 -2.96
CA ALA A 177 -20.46 3.99 -3.18
C ALA A 177 -20.14 4.23 -4.68
N GLU A 178 -21.02 3.79 -5.58
CA GLU A 178 -20.82 3.85 -7.04
C GLU A 178 -21.18 5.22 -7.65
N MET A 179 -22.00 6.00 -6.93
CA MET A 179 -22.49 7.30 -7.36
C MET A 179 -21.98 8.39 -6.43
N PRO A 180 -21.76 9.62 -6.93
CA PRO A 180 -21.43 10.74 -6.06
C PRO A 180 -22.46 10.92 -4.96
N SER A 181 -22.02 10.89 -3.71
CA SER A 181 -22.87 11.10 -2.55
C SER A 181 -22.27 12.17 -1.62
N PRO A 182 -23.10 12.88 -0.83
CA PRO A 182 -22.61 13.84 0.16
C PRO A 182 -21.67 13.20 1.20
N GLU A 183 -21.86 11.90 1.48
CA GLU A 183 -21.07 11.15 2.46
C GLU A 183 -19.63 10.85 2.00
N ILE A 184 -19.32 10.99 0.71
CA ILE A 184 -17.98 10.69 0.16
C ILE A 184 -16.87 11.50 0.86
N MET A 185 -17.13 12.77 1.20
CA MET A 185 -16.13 13.61 1.89
C MET A 185 -15.82 13.09 3.30
N GLU A 186 -16.84 12.63 4.02
CA GLU A 186 -16.66 12.05 5.34
C GLU A 186 -15.94 10.71 5.25
N GLN A 187 -16.36 9.83 4.33
CA GLN A 187 -15.75 8.52 4.11
C GLN A 187 -14.27 8.64 3.71
N THR A 188 -13.92 9.57 2.83
CA THR A 188 -12.51 9.81 2.43
C THR A 188 -11.69 10.40 3.57
N SER A 189 -12.29 11.23 4.42
CA SER A 189 -11.62 11.76 5.63
C SER A 189 -11.27 10.66 6.63
N GLN A 190 -11.99 9.54 6.66
CA GLN A 190 -11.66 8.39 7.52
C GLN A 190 -10.31 7.77 7.15
N ILE A 191 -9.91 7.79 5.87
CA ILE A 191 -8.60 7.30 5.43
C ILE A 191 -7.48 8.12 6.10
N ALA A 192 -7.63 9.44 6.11
CA ALA A 192 -6.70 10.34 6.78
C ALA A 192 -6.70 10.16 8.31
N TYR A 193 -7.88 9.98 8.94
CA TYR A 193 -7.97 9.71 10.38
C TYR A 193 -7.34 8.38 10.82
N MET A 194 -7.22 7.43 9.89
CA MET A 194 -6.51 6.17 10.10
C MET A 194 -5.00 6.26 9.78
N GLY A 195 -4.51 7.44 9.36
CA GLY A 195 -3.09 7.75 9.19
C GLY A 195 -2.61 7.90 7.75
N GLN A 196 -3.45 7.70 6.74
CA GLN A 196 -3.07 7.80 5.33
C GLN A 196 -3.79 8.97 4.65
N ASP A 197 -3.26 10.18 4.79
CA ASP A 197 -3.77 11.32 4.04
C ASP A 197 -3.38 11.20 2.55
N LEU A 198 -4.37 11.00 1.69
CA LEU A 198 -4.16 10.69 0.29
C LEU A 198 -3.49 11.86 -0.43
N LEU A 199 -2.48 11.56 -1.26
CA LEU A 199 -1.67 12.55 -1.98
C LEU A 199 -0.86 13.49 -1.08
N ASN A 200 -0.77 13.20 0.22
CA ASN A 200 -0.03 13.99 1.21
C ASN A 200 0.77 13.07 2.14
N PRO A 201 1.79 12.36 1.62
CA PRO A 201 2.63 11.51 2.45
C PRO A 201 3.38 12.33 3.52
N PRO A 202 3.68 11.73 4.68
CA PRO A 202 4.33 12.43 5.80
C PRO A 202 5.76 12.88 5.51
N SER A 203 6.44 12.23 4.58
CA SER A 203 7.81 12.57 4.13
C SER A 203 7.99 12.25 2.65
N VAL A 204 9.17 12.60 2.11
CA VAL A 204 9.57 12.23 0.74
C VAL A 204 9.73 10.71 0.55
N GLU A 205 9.85 9.95 1.64
CA GLU A 205 9.93 8.49 1.63
C GLU A 205 8.57 7.83 1.37
N GLY A 206 7.47 8.60 1.41
CA GLY A 206 6.12 8.11 1.19
C GLY A 206 5.40 7.71 2.48
N TRP A 207 4.48 6.75 2.36
CA TRP A 207 3.76 6.20 3.52
C TRP A 207 4.46 4.95 4.03
N HIS A 208 4.44 4.78 5.35
CA HIS A 208 4.91 3.54 5.98
C HIS A 208 3.97 2.38 5.65
N ASN A 209 4.44 1.14 5.75
CA ASN A 209 3.64 -0.04 5.44
C ASN A 209 3.55 -1.02 6.62
N GLY A 210 2.65 -2.00 6.49
CA GLY A 210 2.49 -3.11 7.42
C GLY A 210 1.95 -2.74 8.79
N ILE A 211 2.53 -3.32 9.83
CA ILE A 211 2.02 -3.25 11.21
C ILE A 211 1.93 -1.82 11.77
N GLU A 212 2.64 -0.86 11.19
CA GLU A 212 2.58 0.55 11.62
C GLU A 212 1.20 1.18 11.41
N TRP A 213 0.39 0.63 10.50
CA TRP A 213 -1.01 1.02 10.36
C TRP A 213 -1.87 0.66 11.58
N ILE A 214 -1.39 -0.24 12.45
CA ILE A 214 -2.11 -0.75 13.61
C ILE A 214 -1.50 -0.21 14.90
N ASN A 215 -2.21 0.72 15.52
CA ASN A 215 -2.02 1.11 16.91
C ASN A 215 -3.38 1.12 17.62
N SER A 216 -3.39 1.31 18.94
CA SER A 216 -4.64 1.28 19.73
C SER A 216 -5.69 2.28 19.25
N GLY A 217 -5.27 3.44 18.73
CA GLY A 217 -6.17 4.45 18.18
C GLY A 217 -6.69 4.11 16.78
N THR A 218 -5.79 3.76 15.86
CA THR A 218 -6.16 3.45 14.46
C THR A 218 -6.97 2.16 14.36
N LEU A 219 -6.66 1.14 15.16
CA LEU A 219 -7.42 -0.12 15.20
C LEU A 219 -8.87 0.13 15.61
N MET A 220 -9.10 0.90 16.68
CA MET A 220 -10.45 1.26 17.11
C MET A 220 -11.20 2.04 16.03
N LYS A 221 -10.54 2.99 15.35
CA LYS A 221 -11.14 3.73 14.23
C LYS A 221 -11.53 2.83 13.06
N ARG A 222 -10.65 1.89 12.69
CA ARG A 222 -10.89 0.90 11.64
C ARG A 222 -12.10 0.04 11.99
N THR A 223 -12.11 -0.59 13.16
CA THR A 223 -13.22 -1.44 13.60
C THR A 223 -14.53 -0.67 13.66
N ASN A 224 -14.54 0.54 14.22
CA ASN A 224 -15.77 1.35 14.30
C ASN A 224 -16.31 1.72 12.93
N PHE A 225 -15.45 2.16 12.00
CA PHE A 225 -15.88 2.53 10.65
C PHE A 225 -16.55 1.35 9.93
N VAL A 226 -15.91 0.18 9.96
CA VAL A 226 -16.47 -1.01 9.28
C VAL A 226 -17.72 -1.51 10.00
N SER A 227 -17.72 -1.49 11.34
CA SER A 227 -18.87 -1.91 12.17
C SER A 227 -20.09 -1.02 11.98
N GLU A 228 -19.91 0.29 11.83
CA GLU A 228 -20.99 1.23 11.54
C GLU A 228 -21.63 0.92 10.18
N LEU A 229 -20.81 0.76 9.14
CA LEU A 229 -21.28 0.53 7.79
C LEU A 229 -21.92 -0.86 7.59
N ILE A 230 -21.39 -1.91 8.22
CA ILE A 230 -21.95 -3.26 8.12
C ILE A 230 -23.29 -3.37 8.86
N SER A 231 -23.50 -2.54 9.88
CA SER A 231 -24.74 -2.54 10.67
C SER A 231 -25.91 -1.84 9.97
N ASP A 232 -25.63 -1.06 8.93
CA ASP A 232 -26.62 -0.36 8.14
C ASP A 232 -27.32 -1.31 7.15
N THR A 233 -28.43 -1.89 7.61
CA THR A 233 -29.28 -2.80 6.83
C THR A 233 -30.00 -2.14 5.65
N SER A 234 -29.90 -0.82 5.47
CA SER A 234 -30.41 -0.15 4.27
C SER A 234 -29.45 -0.28 3.07
N ARG A 235 -28.20 -0.70 3.32
CA ARG A 235 -27.18 -0.78 2.28
C ARG A 235 -27.33 -2.04 1.42
N PRO A 236 -27.22 -1.92 0.07
CA PRO A 236 -27.45 -3.04 -0.84
C PRO A 236 -26.55 -4.26 -0.58
N GLY A 237 -25.28 -4.05 -0.24
CA GLY A 237 -24.34 -5.14 0.04
C GLY A 237 -24.65 -5.86 1.35
N VAL A 238 -25.05 -5.12 2.39
CA VAL A 238 -25.50 -5.72 3.66
C VAL A 238 -26.78 -6.53 3.45
N ILE A 239 -27.72 -6.02 2.66
CA ILE A 239 -28.94 -6.75 2.28
C ILE A 239 -28.59 -8.04 1.54
N ASP A 240 -27.63 -8.01 0.60
CA ASP A 240 -27.20 -9.22 -0.12
C ASP A 240 -26.56 -10.25 0.83
N ILE A 241 -25.69 -9.82 1.74
CA ILE A 241 -25.09 -10.68 2.76
C ILE A 241 -26.18 -11.36 3.60
N LEU A 242 -27.13 -10.59 4.13
CA LEU A 242 -28.23 -11.14 4.94
C LEU A 242 -29.11 -12.12 4.15
N ASN A 243 -29.41 -11.81 2.89
CA ASN A 243 -30.19 -12.69 2.02
C ASN A 243 -29.47 -14.02 1.71
N ARG A 244 -28.14 -14.04 1.70
CA ARG A 244 -27.35 -15.26 1.53
C ARG A 244 -27.34 -16.08 2.82
N LEU A 245 -27.10 -15.45 3.96
CA LEU A 245 -27.15 -16.10 5.27
C LEU A 245 -28.52 -16.74 5.55
N GLN A 246 -29.62 -16.10 5.11
CA GLN A 246 -30.99 -16.64 5.20
C GLN A 246 -31.20 -18.00 4.50
N LYS A 247 -30.41 -18.30 3.46
CA LYS A 247 -30.58 -19.52 2.67
C LYS A 247 -29.90 -20.74 3.30
N ILE A 248 -29.14 -20.53 4.38
CA ILE A 248 -28.33 -21.54 5.03
C ILE A 248 -29.13 -22.21 6.13
N LYS A 249 -28.80 -23.47 6.41
CA LYS A 249 -29.39 -24.16 7.56
C LYS A 249 -29.03 -23.41 8.84
N PRO A 250 -29.97 -23.22 9.78
CA PRO A 250 -29.75 -22.49 11.02
C PRO A 250 -28.92 -23.33 12.00
N ASN A 251 -27.62 -23.44 11.73
CA ASN A 251 -26.62 -23.99 12.63
C ASN A 251 -25.52 -22.95 12.85
N ALA A 252 -25.03 -22.82 14.08
CA ALA A 252 -24.04 -21.81 14.44
C ALA A 252 -22.75 -21.95 13.62
N GLU A 253 -22.25 -23.17 13.43
CA GLU A 253 -21.04 -23.43 12.63
C GLU A 253 -21.20 -22.97 11.19
N SER A 254 -22.29 -23.36 10.52
CA SER A 254 -22.54 -22.99 9.13
C SER A 254 -22.75 -21.49 8.95
N LEU A 255 -23.31 -20.81 9.95
CA LEU A 255 -23.48 -19.36 9.92
C LEU A 255 -22.13 -18.64 10.06
N VAL A 256 -21.25 -19.11 10.95
CA VAL A 256 -19.90 -18.57 11.13
C VAL A 256 -19.07 -18.79 9.86
N ASP A 257 -19.06 -19.99 9.32
CA ASP A 257 -18.27 -20.34 8.14
C ASP A 257 -18.70 -19.51 6.91
N GLU A 258 -20.01 -19.34 6.67
CA GLU A 258 -20.47 -18.47 5.57
C GLU A 258 -20.19 -16.99 5.85
N SER A 259 -20.33 -16.52 7.10
CA SER A 259 -20.04 -15.13 7.41
C SER A 259 -18.57 -14.79 7.16
N LEU A 260 -17.66 -15.72 7.43
CA LEU A 260 -16.24 -15.60 7.11
C LEU A 260 -15.99 -15.60 5.59
N ASP A 261 -16.72 -16.42 4.83
CA ASP A 261 -16.66 -16.46 3.36
C ASP A 261 -17.14 -15.15 2.73
N LEU A 262 -18.30 -14.64 3.17
CA LEU A 262 -18.91 -13.43 2.61
C LEU A 262 -18.12 -12.14 2.91
N LEU A 263 -17.33 -12.11 3.97
CA LEU A 263 -16.53 -10.94 4.37
C LEU A 263 -15.14 -10.87 3.71
N GLY A 264 -14.70 -11.90 2.98
CA GLY A 264 -13.41 -11.91 2.30
C GLY A 264 -12.60 -13.19 2.51
N PRO A 265 -13.17 -14.35 2.16
CA PRO A 265 -12.83 -15.72 2.61
C PRO A 265 -11.77 -15.79 3.73
N LEU A 266 -12.14 -15.30 4.91
CA LEU A 266 -11.19 -15.09 6.00
C LEU A 266 -10.79 -16.41 6.65
N GLU A 267 -9.49 -16.64 6.78
CA GLU A 267 -8.96 -17.72 7.61
C GLU A 267 -8.70 -17.21 9.03
N VAL A 268 -9.45 -17.76 10.00
CA VAL A 268 -9.33 -17.41 11.42
C VAL A 268 -8.75 -18.57 12.21
N SER A 269 -8.06 -18.27 13.32
CA SER A 269 -7.56 -19.33 14.20
C SER A 269 -8.69 -20.21 14.76
N GLU A 270 -8.39 -21.48 15.05
CA GLU A 270 -9.34 -22.43 15.67
C GLU A 270 -9.96 -21.90 16.97
N ILE A 271 -9.18 -21.12 17.73
CA ILE A 271 -9.64 -20.48 18.97
C ILE A 271 -10.67 -19.40 18.64
N ALA A 272 -10.35 -18.47 17.73
CA ALA A 272 -11.27 -17.40 17.32
C ALA A 272 -12.55 -17.99 16.69
N ARG A 273 -12.42 -19.00 15.83
CA ARG A 273 -13.57 -19.71 15.25
C ARG A 273 -14.48 -20.29 16.33
N LYS A 274 -13.90 -20.96 17.33
CA LYS A 274 -14.67 -21.53 18.44
C LYS A 274 -15.37 -20.44 19.26
N GLU A 275 -14.71 -19.33 19.55
CA GLU A 275 -15.31 -18.21 20.29
C GLU A 275 -16.51 -17.60 19.54
N LEU A 276 -16.42 -17.46 18.21
CA LEU A 276 -17.55 -17.00 17.38
C LEU A 276 -18.74 -17.97 17.44
N ILE A 277 -18.47 -19.28 17.37
CA ILE A 277 -19.51 -20.33 17.44
C ILE A 277 -20.15 -20.34 18.84
N ASP A 278 -19.34 -20.27 19.90
CA ASP A 278 -19.82 -20.26 21.29
C ASP A 278 -20.68 -19.01 21.55
N HIS A 279 -20.30 -17.84 21.02
CA HIS A 279 -21.08 -16.61 21.11
C HIS A 279 -22.48 -16.77 20.51
N ILE A 280 -22.56 -17.26 19.27
CA ILE A 280 -23.84 -17.46 18.57
C ILE A 280 -24.70 -18.51 19.25
N THR A 281 -24.09 -19.59 19.75
CA THR A 281 -24.79 -20.66 20.46
C THR A 281 -25.44 -20.14 21.75
N ASN A 282 -24.74 -19.26 22.48
CA ASN A 282 -25.24 -18.68 23.73
C ASN A 282 -26.41 -17.70 23.53
N LEU A 283 -26.56 -17.10 22.34
CA LEU A 283 -27.68 -16.23 22.00
C LEU A 283 -29.00 -16.99 21.76
N GLY A 284 -28.95 -18.32 21.66
CA GLY A 284 -30.13 -19.19 21.51
C GLY A 284 -30.47 -19.53 20.05
N PRO A 285 -31.65 -20.14 19.78
CA PRO A 285 -31.99 -20.61 18.44
C PRO A 285 -32.12 -19.45 17.46
N PHE A 286 -31.53 -19.59 16.28
CA PHE A 286 -31.58 -18.61 15.23
C PHE A 286 -32.94 -18.65 14.53
N ASN A 287 -33.63 -17.51 14.43
CA ASN A 287 -34.93 -17.40 13.79
C ASN A 287 -34.93 -16.30 12.74
N TRP A 288 -35.26 -16.65 11.49
CA TRP A 288 -35.40 -15.69 10.39
C TRP A 288 -36.81 -15.11 10.29
N ASP A 289 -37.79 -15.70 10.99
CA ASP A 289 -39.19 -15.24 10.98
C ASP A 289 -39.42 -14.02 11.90
N ASP A 290 -38.41 -13.63 12.69
CA ASP A 290 -38.39 -12.42 13.50
C ASP A 290 -37.11 -11.61 13.26
N ASN A 291 -37.04 -10.40 13.81
CA ASN A 291 -35.88 -9.52 13.66
C ASN A 291 -34.61 -10.07 14.34
N SER A 292 -34.71 -11.10 15.19
CA SER A 292 -33.57 -11.58 15.97
C SER A 292 -32.51 -12.25 15.09
N GLY A 293 -32.89 -12.87 13.98
CA GLY A 293 -31.94 -13.43 13.02
C GLY A 293 -31.07 -12.34 12.39
N VAL A 294 -31.69 -11.25 11.92
CA VAL A 294 -30.96 -10.12 11.33
C VAL A 294 -30.03 -9.47 12.35
N GLU A 295 -30.51 -9.19 13.57
CA GLU A 295 -29.70 -8.58 14.63
C GLU A 295 -28.48 -9.45 14.98
N ARG A 296 -28.67 -10.77 15.12
CA ARG A 296 -27.56 -11.71 15.43
C ARG A 296 -26.57 -11.86 14.29
N SER A 297 -27.04 -11.85 13.04
CA SER A 297 -26.14 -11.84 11.89
C SER A 297 -25.27 -10.58 11.87
N ILE A 298 -25.86 -9.41 12.14
CA ILE A 298 -25.08 -8.16 12.21
C ILE A 298 -24.06 -8.23 13.35
N GLU A 299 -24.47 -8.69 14.52
CA GLU A 299 -23.56 -8.85 15.68
C GLU A 299 -22.39 -9.79 15.35
N LEU A 300 -22.66 -10.91 14.68
CA LEU A 300 -21.63 -11.83 14.20
C LEU A 300 -20.65 -11.17 13.24
N LEU A 301 -21.16 -10.44 12.25
CA LEU A 301 -20.32 -9.74 11.27
C LEU A 301 -19.43 -8.69 11.97
N GLN A 302 -19.98 -7.94 12.92
CA GLN A 302 -19.23 -6.98 13.72
C GLN A 302 -18.11 -7.63 14.55
N LEU A 303 -18.36 -8.82 15.12
CA LEU A 303 -17.34 -9.58 15.83
C LEU A 303 -16.23 -10.06 14.89
N ILE A 304 -16.57 -10.56 13.71
CA ILE A 304 -15.58 -10.98 12.70
C ILE A 304 -14.71 -9.79 12.29
N ILE A 305 -15.29 -8.62 12.05
CA ILE A 305 -14.56 -7.39 11.70
C ILE A 305 -13.58 -6.95 12.80
N ALA A 306 -13.91 -7.24 14.06
CA ALA A 306 -13.06 -6.93 15.22
C ALA A 306 -11.91 -7.93 15.41
N THR A 307 -11.87 -9.03 14.64
CA THR A 307 -10.76 -10.00 14.70
C THR A 307 -9.46 -9.38 14.18
N LYS A 308 -8.34 -9.98 14.61
CA LYS A 308 -7.01 -9.62 14.11
C LYS A 308 -6.93 -9.93 12.62
N GLU A 309 -7.41 -11.11 12.22
CA GLU A 309 -7.34 -11.66 10.88
C GLU A 309 -8.04 -10.77 9.85
N TYR A 310 -9.14 -10.11 10.22
CA TYR A 310 -9.80 -9.13 9.34
C TYR A 310 -8.92 -7.93 8.96
N GLN A 311 -7.88 -7.61 9.75
CA GLN A 311 -6.97 -6.51 9.44
C GLN A 311 -5.97 -6.86 8.34
N PHE A 312 -5.85 -8.14 7.97
CA PHE A 312 -4.92 -8.64 6.99
C PHE A 312 -5.60 -8.93 5.63
N CYS A 313 -4.81 -8.88 4.56
CA CYS A 313 -5.17 -9.24 3.18
C CYS A 313 -4.01 -9.96 2.51
#